data_AF-A0A1V5XNF1-F1
#
_entry.id   AF-A0A1V5XNF1-F1
#
_cell.length_a   1.000
_cell.length_b   1.000
_cell.length_c   1.000
_cell.angle_alpha   90.00
_cell.angle_beta   90.00
_cell.angle_gamma   90.00
#
_symmetry.space_group_name_H-M   'P 1'
#
loop_
_entity.id
_entity.type
_entity.pdbx_description
1 polymer ?
#
loop_
_entity_poly.entity_id
_entity_poly.type
_entity_poly.pdbx_seq_one_letter_code
_entity_poly.pdbx_strand_id
1 'polypeptide(L)'
;MRPCKLLALLIIATLFFGSFASFASYAHAQPQSNLAVTLGAALTQNPSATRFHTALHGDILFGRTSPWDFGIGPYADLATAWNDFSVGTGASLLLPIHDALPIVLSAGPFVRAFDSRESIGLSTDLFWGSRSFNYHGSYAMAFGLILQGRTAFGAEPDRALILGFRIDGQAFALPLLLAYGAITGGEP
;
A
#
# COMPACT_ATOMS: atom_id res chain seq x y z
N MET A 1 -10.27 -3.57 21.67
CA MET A 1 -10.61 -4.70 20.79
C MET A 1 -10.21 -6.01 21.47
N ARG A 2 -11.08 -7.04 21.49
CA ARG A 2 -10.65 -8.38 21.93
C ARG A 2 -9.63 -8.90 20.89
N PRO A 3 -8.44 -9.38 21.29
CA PRO A 3 -7.34 -9.76 20.38
C PRO A 3 -7.75 -10.77 19.29
N CYS A 4 -8.83 -11.50 19.52
CA CYS A 4 -9.39 -12.48 18.59
C CYS A 4 -9.87 -11.89 17.24
N LYS A 5 -10.40 -10.66 17.19
CA LYS A 5 -10.91 -10.07 15.94
C LYS A 5 -9.81 -9.58 15.00
N LEU A 6 -8.70 -9.06 15.56
CA LEU A 6 -7.55 -8.59 14.78
C LEU A 6 -6.84 -9.77 14.10
N LEU A 7 -6.69 -10.88 14.82
CA LEU A 7 -6.10 -12.12 14.29
C LEU A 7 -6.91 -12.67 13.11
N ALA A 8 -8.24 -12.71 13.24
CA ALA A 8 -9.12 -13.20 12.18
C ALA A 8 -9.03 -12.35 10.90
N LEU A 9 -8.97 -11.03 11.04
CA LEU A 9 -8.85 -10.11 9.90
C LEU A 9 -7.50 -10.26 9.19
N LEU A 10 -6.42 -10.44 9.96
CA LEU A 10 -5.08 -10.65 9.43
C LEU A 10 -4.96 -11.98 8.68
N ILE A 11 -5.59 -13.04 9.19
CA ILE A 11 -5.67 -14.36 8.55
C ILE A 11 -6.46 -14.29 7.23
N ILE A 12 -7.60 -13.59 7.21
CA ILE A 12 -8.39 -13.44 5.99
C ILE A 12 -7.62 -12.65 4.93
N ALA A 13 -6.94 -11.57 5.33
CA ALA A 13 -6.10 -10.79 4.42
C ALA A 13 -4.94 -11.62 3.84
N THR A 14 -4.27 -12.44 4.67
CA THR A 14 -3.19 -13.34 4.20
C THR A 14 -3.70 -14.45 3.30
N LEU A 15 -4.84 -15.06 3.63
CA LEU A 15 -5.47 -16.09 2.79
C LEU A 15 -5.92 -15.51 1.44
N PHE A 16 -6.47 -14.30 1.43
CA PHE A 16 -6.85 -13.61 0.20
C PHE A 16 -5.61 -13.32 -0.66
N PHE A 17 -4.55 -12.76 -0.08
CA PHE A 17 -3.30 -12.46 -0.81
C PHE A 17 -2.61 -13.73 -1.35
N GLY A 18 -2.55 -14.79 -0.55
CA GLY A 18 -1.96 -16.08 -0.95
C GLY A 18 -2.75 -16.78 -2.06
N SER A 19 -4.08 -16.61 -2.08
CA SER A 19 -4.94 -17.14 -3.13
C SER A 19 -4.65 -16.47 -4.48
N PHE A 20 -4.52 -15.14 -4.52
CA PHE A 20 -4.19 -14.43 -5.77
C PHE A 20 -2.80 -14.78 -6.32
N ALA A 21 -1.81 -14.96 -5.43
CA ALA A 21 -0.47 -15.38 -5.84
C ALA A 21 -0.47 -16.77 -6.50
N SER A 22 -1.35 -17.68 -6.05
CA SER A 22 -1.43 -19.05 -6.55
C SER A 22 -2.11 -19.18 -7.92
N PHE A 23 -3.08 -18.32 -8.24
CA PHE A 23 -3.74 -18.32 -9.55
C PHE A 23 -2.96 -17.55 -10.63
N ALA A 24 -2.07 -16.63 -10.24
CA ALA A 24 -1.27 -15.86 -11.18
C ALA A 24 -0.24 -16.69 -11.96
N SER A 25 0.20 -17.84 -11.45
CA SER A 25 1.20 -18.68 -12.13
C SER A 25 0.71 -19.28 -13.46
N TYR A 26 -0.61 -19.29 -13.73
CA TYR A 26 -1.17 -19.85 -14.96
C TYR A 26 -1.33 -18.82 -16.09
N ALA A 27 -1.27 -17.52 -15.78
CA ALA A 27 -1.27 -16.46 -16.78
C ALA A 27 0.15 -15.95 -16.95
N HIS A 28 0.63 -15.87 -18.19
CA HIS A 28 1.97 -15.42 -18.56
C HIS A 28 2.24 -13.92 -18.28
N ALA A 29 1.53 -13.33 -17.31
CA ALA A 29 1.68 -11.97 -16.86
C ALA A 29 2.78 -11.95 -15.79
N GLN A 30 3.99 -11.52 -16.16
CA GLN A 30 5.10 -11.32 -15.21
C GLN A 30 4.65 -10.33 -14.12
N PRO A 31 4.31 -10.79 -12.90
CA PRO A 31 3.73 -9.92 -11.89
C PRO A 31 4.80 -8.99 -11.32
N GLN A 32 4.44 -7.72 -11.14
CA GLN A 32 5.31 -6.70 -10.55
C GLN A 32 4.70 -6.26 -9.21
N SER A 33 5.12 -6.90 -8.13
CA SER A 33 4.72 -6.61 -6.75
C SER A 33 5.53 -5.45 -6.16
N ASN A 34 4.87 -4.61 -5.36
CA ASN A 34 5.54 -3.63 -4.50
C ASN A 34 4.99 -3.73 -3.07
N LEU A 35 5.83 -3.39 -2.10
CA LEU A 35 5.44 -3.19 -0.71
C LEU A 35 6.13 -1.93 -0.21
N ALA A 36 5.36 -0.98 0.31
CA ALA A 36 5.87 0.33 0.70
C ALA A 36 5.21 0.85 1.98
N VAL A 37 5.90 1.77 2.63
CA VAL A 37 5.42 2.54 3.77
C VAL A 37 5.07 3.94 3.30
N THR A 38 3.85 4.37 3.59
CA THR A 38 3.36 5.72 3.42
C THR A 38 3.51 6.50 4.72
N LEU A 39 4.07 7.70 4.65
CA LEU A 39 4.12 8.67 5.74
C LEU A 39 3.54 9.99 5.25
N GLY A 40 2.60 10.57 5.98
CA GLY A 40 1.93 11.79 5.52
C GLY A 40 1.14 12.52 6.59
N ALA A 41 0.53 13.63 6.17
CA ALA A 41 -0.40 14.41 6.97
C ALA A 41 -1.83 14.21 6.44
N ALA A 42 -2.74 13.79 7.32
CA ALA A 42 -4.17 13.70 7.04
C ALA A 42 -4.85 15.03 7.40
N LEU A 43 -5.24 15.76 6.38
CA LEU A 43 -6.03 16.98 6.46
C LEU A 43 -7.51 16.58 6.54
N THR A 44 -8.11 16.80 7.71
CA THR A 44 -9.54 16.54 7.93
C THR A 44 -10.37 17.80 7.68
N GLN A 45 -11.70 17.70 7.78
CA GLN A 45 -12.58 18.87 7.65
C GLN A 45 -12.31 19.96 8.70
N ASN A 46 -11.71 19.60 9.84
CA ASN A 46 -11.23 20.56 10.82
C ASN A 46 -9.70 20.73 10.65
N PRO A 47 -9.21 21.87 10.12
CA PRO A 47 -7.78 22.08 9.86
C PRO A 47 -6.91 21.96 11.13
N SER A 48 -7.47 22.32 12.29
CA SER A 48 -6.80 22.18 13.60
C SER A 48 -6.64 20.72 14.04
N ALA A 49 -7.30 19.78 13.36
CA ALA A 49 -7.23 18.35 13.61
C ALA A 49 -6.40 17.62 12.54
N THR A 50 -5.36 18.26 12.00
CA THR A 50 -4.39 17.59 11.13
C THR A 50 -3.70 16.46 11.91
N ARG A 51 -3.72 15.25 11.35
CA ARG A 51 -3.17 14.05 12.01
C ARG A 51 -1.99 13.50 11.22
N PHE A 52 -1.03 12.90 11.91
CA PHE A 52 -0.01 12.09 11.25
C PHE A 52 -0.64 10.78 10.74
N HIS A 53 -0.36 10.45 9.48
CA HIS A 53 -0.85 9.28 8.80
C HIS A 53 0.31 8.36 8.44
N THR A 54 0.16 7.08 8.77
CA THR A 54 1.12 6.04 8.39
C THR A 54 0.36 4.88 7.79
N ALA A 55 0.84 4.35 6.67
CA ALA A 55 0.25 3.15 6.10
C ALA A 55 1.30 2.20 5.54
N LEU A 56 1.01 0.91 5.59
CA LEU A 56 1.62 -0.09 4.74
C LEU A 56 0.75 -0.19 3.49
N HIS A 57 1.33 -0.08 2.30
CA HIS A 57 0.64 -0.25 1.03
C HIS A 57 1.37 -1.31 0.21
N GLY A 58 0.64 -2.29 -0.31
CA GLY A 58 1.19 -3.29 -1.22
C GLY A 58 0.27 -3.50 -2.41
N ASP A 59 0.85 -3.64 -3.58
CA ASP A 59 0.14 -3.92 -4.83
C ASP A 59 0.85 -5.00 -5.64
N ILE A 60 0.11 -5.61 -6.56
CA ILE A 60 0.65 -6.53 -7.56
C ILE A 60 0.12 -6.06 -8.91
N LEU A 61 1.00 -5.64 -9.80
CA LEU A 61 0.62 -5.19 -11.14
C LEU A 61 0.88 -6.28 -12.17
N PHE A 62 -0.09 -6.50 -13.05
CA PHE A 62 -0.02 -7.43 -14.16
C PHE A 62 -0.02 -6.68 -15.50
N GLY A 63 0.32 -7.40 -16.58
CA GLY A 63 0.25 -6.86 -17.95
C GLY A 63 1.46 -6.02 -18.36
N ARG A 64 2.55 -6.05 -17.59
CA ARG A 64 3.77 -5.29 -17.88
C ARG A 64 4.88 -6.20 -18.41
N THR A 65 5.46 -5.81 -19.54
CA THR A 65 6.67 -6.38 -20.15
C THR A 65 7.78 -5.33 -20.31
N SER A 66 7.44 -4.05 -20.24
CA SER A 66 8.34 -2.91 -20.31
C SER A 66 7.94 -1.79 -19.33
N PRO A 67 8.83 -0.80 -19.07
CA PRO A 67 8.48 0.39 -18.31
C PRO A 67 7.34 1.23 -18.91
N TRP A 68 7.12 1.12 -20.23
CA TRP A 68 6.12 1.88 -20.99
C TRP A 68 4.75 1.21 -21.05
N ASP A 69 4.59 0.05 -20.40
CA ASP A 69 3.33 -0.68 -20.42
C ASP A 69 2.42 -0.24 -19.28
N PHE A 70 1.12 -0.23 -19.56
CA PHE A 70 0.10 -0.12 -18.53
C PHE A 70 0.17 -1.33 -17.59
N GLY A 71 -0.11 -1.10 -16.32
CA GLY A 71 -0.23 -2.18 -15.33
C GLY A 71 -1.55 -2.09 -14.60
N ILE A 72 -2.16 -3.22 -14.30
CA ILE A 72 -3.36 -3.27 -13.45
C ILE A 72 -3.27 -4.44 -12.49
N GLY A 73 -3.78 -4.29 -11.28
CA GLY A 73 -3.97 -5.41 -10.37
C GLY A 73 -4.42 -5.01 -8.98
N PRO A 74 -4.48 -5.95 -8.04
CA PRO A 74 -5.00 -5.71 -6.71
C PRO A 74 -4.02 -4.91 -5.84
N TYR A 75 -4.56 -4.18 -4.88
CA TYR A 75 -3.79 -3.64 -3.75
C TYR A 75 -4.46 -3.92 -2.42
N ALA A 76 -3.67 -3.81 -1.36
CA ALA A 76 -4.13 -3.75 0.02
C ALA A 76 -3.36 -2.67 0.78
N ASP A 77 -4.03 -2.03 1.73
CA ASP A 77 -3.42 -1.06 2.64
C ASP A 77 -3.79 -1.31 4.11
N LEU A 78 -2.82 -1.12 4.99
CA LEU A 78 -2.99 -1.11 6.45
C LEU A 78 -2.57 0.27 6.94
N ALA A 79 -3.54 1.09 7.32
CA ALA A 79 -3.31 2.47 7.68
C ALA A 79 -3.64 2.72 9.16
N THR A 80 -2.79 3.50 9.82
CA THR A 80 -2.99 4.00 11.17
C THR A 80 -2.84 5.53 11.21
N ALA A 81 -3.67 6.18 12.03
CA ALA A 81 -3.56 7.59 12.33
C ALA A 81 -3.82 7.79 13.83
N TRP A 82 -2.74 7.81 14.62
CA TRP A 82 -2.78 7.89 16.08
C TRP A 82 -3.57 6.72 16.73
N ASN A 83 -4.88 6.89 16.94
CA ASN A 83 -5.77 5.89 17.56
C ASN A 83 -6.66 5.15 16.54
N ASP A 84 -6.58 5.52 15.26
CA ASP A 84 -7.44 4.96 14.22
C ASP A 84 -6.67 3.86 13.49
N PHE A 85 -7.26 2.68 13.33
CA PHE A 85 -6.70 1.62 12.49
C PHE A 85 -7.65 1.33 11.34
N SER A 86 -7.11 1.08 10.16
CA SER A 86 -7.90 0.80 8.97
C SER A 86 -7.23 -0.20 8.05
N VAL A 87 -8.04 -1.03 7.41
CA VAL A 87 -7.62 -2.01 6.41
C VAL A 87 -8.42 -1.77 5.16
N GLY A 88 -7.74 -1.59 4.03
CA GLY A 88 -8.38 -1.43 2.74
C GLY A 88 -7.80 -2.36 1.70
N THR A 89 -8.55 -2.47 0.61
CA THR A 89 -8.21 -3.28 -0.55
C THR A 89 -8.90 -2.72 -1.77
N GLY A 90 -8.37 -2.99 -2.95
CA GLY A 90 -8.97 -2.51 -4.19
C GLY A 90 -8.14 -2.85 -5.40
N ALA A 91 -8.18 -1.97 -6.40
CA ALA A 91 -7.41 -2.10 -7.62
C ALA A 91 -6.48 -0.89 -7.81
N SER A 92 -5.33 -1.15 -8.40
CA SER A 92 -4.33 -0.17 -8.81
C SER A 92 -4.15 -0.22 -10.32
N LEU A 93 -4.02 0.96 -10.93
CA LEU A 93 -3.78 1.18 -12.35
C LEU A 93 -2.52 2.03 -12.50
N LEU A 94 -1.50 1.49 -13.15
CA LEU A 94 -0.27 2.17 -13.51
C LEU A 94 -0.41 2.78 -14.92
N LEU A 95 -0.16 4.09 -14.99
CA LEU A 95 -0.13 4.90 -16.20
C LEU A 95 1.34 5.25 -16.53
N PRO A 96 1.90 4.73 -17.63
CA PRO A 96 3.31 4.92 -18.00
C PRO A 96 3.52 6.27 -18.69
N ILE A 97 3.43 7.37 -17.92
CA ILE A 97 3.63 8.72 -18.47
C ILE A 97 5.11 9.05 -18.75
N HIS A 98 6.02 8.35 -18.07
CA HIS A 98 7.47 8.51 -18.14
C HIS A 98 8.14 7.19 -17.76
N ASP A 99 9.33 6.91 -18.28
CA ASP A 99 10.05 5.63 -18.07
C ASP A 99 10.34 5.32 -16.58
N ALA A 100 10.68 6.34 -15.79
CA ALA A 100 10.98 6.23 -14.38
C ALA A 100 9.86 6.76 -13.47
N LEU A 101 9.01 7.68 -13.95
CA LEU A 101 8.05 8.43 -13.12
C LEU A 101 6.58 8.16 -13.49
N PRO A 102 6.09 6.91 -13.39
CA PRO A 102 4.69 6.63 -13.68
C PRO A 102 3.74 7.28 -12.68
N ILE A 103 2.48 7.38 -13.06
CA ILE A 103 1.37 7.66 -12.14
C ILE A 103 0.71 6.33 -11.81
N VAL A 104 0.42 6.08 -10.54
CA VAL A 104 -0.41 4.93 -10.12
C VAL A 104 -1.66 5.45 -9.45
N LEU A 105 -2.82 5.07 -9.98
CA LEU A 105 -4.12 5.37 -9.42
C LEU A 105 -4.63 4.14 -8.69
N SER A 106 -5.01 4.25 -7.43
CA SER A 106 -5.57 3.15 -6.66
C SER A 106 -6.92 3.55 -6.08
N ALA A 107 -7.89 2.63 -6.07
CA ALA A 107 -9.18 2.88 -5.44
C ALA A 107 -9.81 1.61 -4.90
N GLY A 108 -10.50 1.72 -3.76
CA GLY A 108 -11.14 0.58 -3.15
C GLY A 108 -11.75 0.85 -1.78
N PRO A 109 -12.57 -0.09 -1.27
CA PRO A 109 -13.15 0.02 0.06
C PRO A 109 -12.12 -0.12 1.16
N PHE A 110 -12.41 0.46 2.32
CA PHE A 110 -11.69 0.19 3.56
C PHE A 110 -12.65 0.03 4.74
N VAL A 111 -12.21 -0.69 5.76
CA VAL A 111 -12.86 -0.75 7.07
C VAL A 111 -11.96 -0.06 8.07
N ARG A 112 -12.52 0.81 8.89
CA ARG A 112 -11.84 1.56 9.95
C ARG A 112 -12.41 1.15 11.30
N ALA A 113 -11.53 0.91 12.25
CA ALA A 113 -11.84 0.74 13.67
C ALA A 113 -11.34 1.98 14.43
N PHE A 114 -12.26 2.65 15.14
CA PHE A 114 -11.98 3.79 16.01
C PHE A 114 -12.76 3.64 17.30
N ASP A 115 -12.06 3.62 18.45
CA ASP A 115 -12.69 3.58 19.78
C ASP A 115 -13.88 2.59 19.91
N SER A 116 -13.68 1.37 19.42
CA SER A 116 -14.69 0.28 19.34
C SER A 116 -15.87 0.49 18.38
N ARG A 117 -15.88 1.57 17.60
CA ARG A 117 -16.80 1.81 16.49
C ARG A 117 -16.14 1.38 15.18
N GLU A 118 -16.94 0.81 14.30
CA GLU A 118 -16.52 0.35 12.98
C GLU A 118 -17.19 1.23 11.92
N SER A 119 -16.42 1.68 10.93
CA SER A 119 -16.92 2.41 9.77
C SER A 119 -16.37 1.79 8.49
N ILE A 120 -17.17 1.82 7.43
CA ILE A 120 -16.76 1.40 6.08
C ILE A 120 -16.56 2.65 5.24
N GLY A 121 -15.57 2.67 4.36
CA GLY A 121 -15.26 3.83 3.55
C GLY A 121 -14.74 3.48 2.19
N LEU A 122 -14.49 4.53 1.41
CA LEU A 122 -13.83 4.48 0.11
C LEU A 122 -12.49 5.22 0.19
N SER A 123 -11.44 4.58 -0.30
CA SER A 123 -10.10 5.12 -0.45
C SER A 123 -9.81 5.34 -1.94
N THR A 124 -9.19 6.47 -2.27
CA THR A 124 -8.66 6.78 -3.61
C THR A 124 -7.26 7.34 -3.43
N ASP A 125 -6.30 6.89 -4.22
CA ASP A 125 -4.88 7.23 -4.09
C ASP A 125 -4.31 7.57 -5.46
N LEU A 126 -3.57 8.67 -5.54
CA LEU A 126 -2.71 9.00 -6.66
C LEU A 126 -1.28 9.01 -6.16
N PHE A 127 -0.48 8.08 -6.69
CA PHE A 127 0.96 8.03 -6.50
C PHE A 127 1.66 8.60 -7.73
N TRP A 128 2.66 9.43 -7.51
CA TRP A 128 3.56 9.92 -8.54
C TRP A 128 5.00 9.88 -8.03
N GLY A 129 5.86 9.14 -8.73
CA GLY A 129 7.26 9.03 -8.37
C GLY A 129 7.97 7.89 -9.06
N SER A 130 9.18 7.61 -8.59
CA SER A 130 10.02 6.54 -9.12
C SER A 130 9.36 5.18 -8.90
N ARG A 131 9.26 4.38 -9.96
CA ARG A 131 8.89 2.97 -9.85
C ARG A 131 9.68 2.13 -10.84
N SER A 132 10.46 1.18 -10.33
CA SER A 132 11.30 0.33 -11.18
C SER A 132 10.47 -0.70 -11.96
N PHE A 133 11.07 -1.20 -13.04
CA PHE A 133 10.64 -2.42 -13.71
C PHE A 133 11.73 -3.47 -13.51
N ASN A 134 11.37 -4.61 -12.92
CA ASN A 134 12.33 -5.66 -12.64
C ASN A 134 12.27 -6.75 -13.72
N TYR A 135 13.32 -6.83 -14.55
CA TYR A 135 13.45 -7.83 -15.62
C TYR A 135 13.79 -9.23 -15.10
N HIS A 136 14.30 -9.33 -13.87
CA HIS A 136 14.85 -10.57 -13.30
C HIS A 136 14.08 -11.05 -12.07
N GLY A 137 12.98 -10.41 -11.72
CA GLY A 137 12.20 -10.73 -10.53
C GLY A 137 10.86 -10.02 -10.52
N SER A 138 10.03 -10.38 -9.54
CA SER A 138 8.68 -9.83 -9.42
C SER A 138 8.62 -8.57 -8.55
N TYR A 139 9.69 -8.22 -7.82
CA TYR A 139 9.65 -7.06 -6.92
C TYR A 139 10.09 -5.78 -7.64
N ALA A 140 9.21 -4.77 -7.65
CA ALA A 140 9.47 -3.43 -8.14
C ALA A 140 9.63 -2.48 -6.95
N MET A 141 10.70 -1.68 -6.96
CA MET A 141 10.93 -0.65 -5.95
C MET A 141 10.13 0.61 -6.30
N ALA A 142 9.56 1.27 -5.30
CA ALA A 142 8.82 2.51 -5.49
C ALA A 142 9.16 3.60 -4.46
N PHE A 143 9.33 4.84 -4.93
CA PHE A 143 9.52 6.01 -4.07
C PHE A 143 8.85 7.23 -4.70
N GLY A 144 8.00 7.94 -3.96
CA GLY A 144 7.28 9.07 -4.56
C GLY A 144 6.35 9.81 -3.62
N LEU A 145 5.62 10.75 -4.22
CA LEU A 145 4.57 11.53 -3.60
C LEU A 145 3.23 10.79 -3.69
N ILE A 146 2.38 11.01 -2.70
CA ILE A 146 1.00 10.54 -2.73
C ILE A 146 0.00 11.66 -2.44
N LEU A 147 -1.15 11.55 -3.07
CA LEU A 147 -2.38 12.29 -2.79
C LEU A 147 -3.49 11.26 -2.60
N GLN A 148 -3.90 11.03 -1.35
CA GLN A 148 -4.92 10.04 -1.03
C GLN A 148 -6.18 10.71 -0.45
N GLY A 149 -7.33 10.44 -1.02
CA GLY A 149 -8.64 10.78 -0.45
C GLY A 149 -9.22 9.58 0.29
N ARG A 150 -9.76 9.80 1.49
CA ARG A 150 -10.50 8.78 2.25
C ARG A 150 -11.82 9.36 2.73
N THR A 151 -12.90 8.65 2.43
CA THR A 151 -14.25 9.00 2.90
C THR A 151 -14.81 7.81 3.66
N ALA A 152 -15.02 7.96 4.97
CA ALA A 152 -15.72 6.99 5.80
C ALA A 152 -17.22 7.29 5.79
N PHE A 153 -18.02 6.22 5.76
CA PHE A 153 -19.47 6.20 5.82
C PHE A 153 -19.93 5.47 7.10
N GLY A 154 -21.13 5.77 7.56
CA GLY A 154 -21.75 5.10 8.71
C GLY A 154 -21.94 6.02 9.90
N ALA A 155 -21.73 5.48 11.11
CA ALA A 155 -22.03 6.17 12.37
C ALA A 155 -21.20 7.45 12.59
N GLU A 156 -20.01 7.50 12.01
CA GLU A 156 -19.12 8.67 12.04
C GLU A 156 -18.59 8.95 10.64
N PRO A 157 -19.33 9.69 9.81
CA PRO A 157 -18.85 10.12 8.51
C PRO A 157 -17.63 11.01 8.68
N ASP A 158 -16.56 10.70 7.96
CA ASP A 158 -15.31 11.44 8.03
C ASP A 158 -14.69 11.54 6.63
N ARG A 159 -14.03 12.66 6.35
CA ARG A 159 -13.33 12.90 5.09
C ARG A 159 -11.94 13.44 5.39
N ALA A 160 -10.95 12.76 4.84
CA ALA A 160 -9.56 13.16 4.94
C ALA A 160 -8.92 13.21 3.56
N LEU A 161 -8.07 14.23 3.37
CA LEU A 161 -7.11 14.30 2.29
C LEU A 161 -5.72 14.09 2.88
N ILE A 162 -5.02 13.07 2.43
CA ILE A 162 -3.67 12.74 2.86
C ILE A 162 -2.69 13.20 1.80
N LEU A 163 -1.70 13.96 2.24
CA LEU A 163 -0.52 14.33 1.47
C LEU A 163 0.69 13.68 2.13
N GLY A 164 1.52 13.01 1.34
CA GLY A 164 2.64 12.29 1.91
C GLY A 164 3.62 11.74 0.90
N PHE A 165 4.50 10.88 1.42
CA PHE A 165 5.50 10.16 0.66
C PHE A 165 5.28 8.66 0.84
N ARG A 166 5.51 7.91 -0.24
CA ARG A 166 5.57 6.46 -0.23
C ARG A 166 7.02 6.05 -0.42
N ILE A 167 7.53 5.24 0.50
CA ILE A 167 8.91 4.79 0.57
C ILE A 167 8.92 3.27 0.50
N ASP A 168 9.76 2.72 -0.37
CA ASP A 168 9.88 1.29 -0.58
C ASP A 168 10.19 0.52 0.71
N GLY A 169 9.54 -0.63 0.88
CA GLY A 169 9.73 -1.50 2.04
C GLY A 169 11.14 -2.09 2.11
N GLN A 170 11.79 -2.37 0.97
CA GLN A 170 13.17 -2.87 0.98
C GLN A 170 14.15 -1.82 1.52
N ALA A 171 13.88 -0.53 1.31
CA ALA A 171 14.72 0.53 1.88
C ALA A 171 14.78 0.46 3.42
N PHE A 172 13.69 0.04 4.07
CA PHE A 172 13.66 -0.20 5.53
C PHE A 172 14.30 -1.52 5.95
N ALA A 173 14.35 -2.51 5.05
CA ALA A 173 15.01 -3.79 5.33
C ALA A 173 16.54 -3.67 5.26
N LEU A 174 17.08 -2.78 4.42
CA LEU A 174 18.54 -2.63 4.22
C LEU A 174 19.33 -2.44 5.51
N PRO A 175 18.98 -1.52 6.44
CA PRO A 175 19.73 -1.38 7.69
C PRO A 175 19.73 -2.64 8.55
N LEU A 176 18.62 -3.39 8.55
CA LEU A 176 18.49 -4.64 9.32
C LEU A 176 19.33 -5.76 8.69
N LEU A 177 19.34 -5.86 7.37
CA LEU A 177 20.18 -6.83 6.64
C LEU A 177 21.67 -6.53 6.82
N LEU A 178 22.07 -5.26 6.76
CA LEU A 178 23.44 -4.83 7.01
C LEU A 178 23.87 -5.11 8.46
N ALA A 179 23.01 -4.81 9.43
CA ALA A 179 23.27 -5.12 10.83
C ALA A 179 23.39 -6.63 11.06
N TYR A 180 22.50 -7.42 10.45
CA TYR A 180 22.57 -8.88 10.51
C TYR A 180 23.87 -9.41 9.92
N GLY A 181 24.24 -8.98 8.71
CA GLY A 181 25.49 -9.37 8.07
C GLY A 181 26.73 -8.98 8.87
N ALA A 182 26.72 -7.80 9.51
CA ALA A 182 27.80 -7.37 10.40
C ALA A 182 27.91 -8.27 11.65
N ILE A 183 26.80 -8.74 12.20
CA ILE A 183 26.77 -9.64 13.37
C ILE A 183 27.22 -11.05 12.99
N THR A 184 26.84 -11.54 11.81
CA THR A 184 27.15 -12.91 11.37
C THR A 184 28.51 -13.05 10.67
N GLY A 185 29.30 -11.98 10.61
CA GLY A 185 30.67 -12.01 10.05
C GLY A 185 30.71 -12.10 8.52
N GLY A 186 29.71 -11.53 7.85
CA GLY A 186 29.41 -11.63 6.40
C GLY A 186 30.50 -12.18 5.49
N GLU A 187 30.29 -13.38 4.97
CA GLU A 187 30.92 -13.80 3.71
C GLU A 187 29.90 -13.62 2.56
N PRO A 188 30.36 -13.14 1.38
CA PRO A 188 29.53 -12.86 0.21
C PRO A 188 28.87 -14.09 -0.42
#